data_AF-A0A1R3WRY2-F1
#
_entry.id   AF-A0A1R3WRY2-F1
#
_cell.length_a   1.000
_cell.length_b   1.000
_cell.length_c   1.000
_cell.angle_alpha   90.00
_cell.angle_beta   90.00
_cell.angle_gamma   90.00
#
_symmetry.space_group_name_H-M   'P 1'
#
loop_
_entity.id
_entity.type
_entity.pdbx_description
1 polymer ?
#
loop_
_entity_poly.entity_id
_entity_poly.type
_entity_poly.pdbx_seq_one_letter_code
_entity_poly.pdbx_strand_id
1 'polypeptide(L)'
;MNWAYRITKRDKVAFALGSVFAIIILANWFASYSIGRVSNQFSEVYHDRLVPSLVISDVMERSYQNRLTLEDHILSSAASEHDSLHQLVTANTKEIESLINQFARTYLIERESVGLATYQKEFAKLVAVQDRILKLSSAGAKEEAENLYRTEGHQAFLHLLEPLHELIKLQGEVGQELYQSADRQVKTLKILSYLVIGMSVFIALLVATLLQATRKLNNIKPQNFGLN
;
A
#
# COMPACT_ATOMS: atom_id res chain seq x y z
N MET A 1 -43.28 -35.80 19.04
CA MET A 1 -43.06 -34.41 19.49
C MET A 1 -42.93 -34.39 21.02
N ASN A 2 -41.77 -34.82 21.57
CA ASN A 2 -41.52 -34.90 23.03
C ASN A 2 -40.03 -34.76 23.38
N TRP A 3 -39.21 -34.20 22.50
CA TRP A 3 -37.76 -34.08 22.70
C TRP A 3 -37.37 -32.82 23.49
N ALA A 4 -38.21 -31.78 23.46
CA ALA A 4 -37.96 -30.50 24.14
C ALA A 4 -38.15 -30.55 25.68
N TYR A 5 -38.87 -31.56 26.20
CA TYR A 5 -39.24 -31.66 27.63
C TYR A 5 -38.30 -32.53 28.47
N ARG A 6 -37.36 -33.25 27.84
CA ARG A 6 -36.37 -34.12 28.52
C ARG A 6 -35.03 -33.45 28.83
N ILE A 7 -34.89 -32.17 28.49
CA ILE A 7 -33.66 -31.43 28.78
C ILE A 7 -33.65 -31.04 30.26
N THR A 8 -32.88 -31.79 31.04
CA THR A 8 -32.55 -31.45 32.43
C THR A 8 -31.88 -30.06 32.44
N LYS A 9 -32.04 -29.24 33.49
CA LYS A 9 -31.44 -27.89 33.57
C LYS A 9 -29.94 -27.84 33.17
N ARG A 10 -29.23 -28.96 33.36
CA ARG A 10 -27.83 -29.18 32.97
C ARG A 10 -27.59 -29.17 31.45
N ASP A 11 -28.43 -29.80 30.62
CA ASP A 11 -28.15 -29.88 29.17
C ASP A 11 -28.52 -28.57 28.47
N LYS A 12 -29.50 -27.81 28.99
CA LYS A 12 -29.79 -26.42 28.56
C LYS A 12 -28.59 -25.50 28.77
N VAL A 13 -27.94 -25.62 29.93
CA VAL A 13 -26.72 -24.86 30.26
C VAL A 13 -25.54 -25.28 29.39
N ALA A 14 -25.33 -26.59 29.22
CA ALA A 14 -24.27 -27.11 28.37
C ALA A 14 -24.42 -26.66 26.91
N PHE A 15 -25.66 -26.67 26.39
CA PHE A 15 -25.95 -26.17 25.05
C PHE A 15 -25.73 -24.66 24.91
N ALA A 16 -26.13 -23.87 25.91
CA ALA A 16 -25.88 -22.43 25.91
C ALA A 16 -24.38 -22.12 25.91
N LEU A 17 -23.61 -22.75 26.80
CA LEU A 17 -22.15 -22.59 26.85
C LEU A 17 -21.49 -23.06 25.54
N GLY A 18 -21.88 -24.23 25.03
CA GLY A 18 -21.35 -24.76 23.78
C GLY A 18 -21.62 -23.85 22.58
N SER A 19 -22.81 -23.24 22.51
CA SER A 19 -23.15 -22.27 21.46
C SER A 19 -22.26 -21.03 21.53
N VAL A 20 -22.03 -20.50 22.73
CA VAL A 20 -21.15 -19.32 22.90
C VAL A 20 -19.70 -19.67 22.54
N PHE A 21 -19.20 -20.83 22.95
CA PHE A 21 -17.88 -21.33 22.54
C PHE A 21 -17.76 -21.48 21.03
N ALA A 22 -18.77 -22.05 20.36
CA ALA A 22 -18.79 -22.15 18.91
C ALA A 22 -18.71 -20.78 18.23
N ILE A 23 -19.46 -19.79 18.73
CA ILE A 23 -19.39 -18.42 18.22
C ILE A 23 -18.00 -17.81 18.42
N ILE A 24 -17.36 -18.02 19.58
CA ILE A 24 -16.00 -17.52 19.84
C ILE A 24 -15.00 -18.14 18.85
N ILE A 25 -15.07 -19.45 18.61
CA ILE A 25 -14.19 -20.14 17.66
C ILE A 25 -14.40 -19.59 16.24
N LEU A 26 -15.65 -19.44 15.80
CA LEU A 26 -15.96 -18.87 14.49
C LEU A 26 -15.49 -17.42 14.36
N ALA A 27 -15.68 -16.61 15.41
CA ALA A 27 -15.22 -15.23 15.44
C ALA A 27 -13.68 -15.14 15.38
N ASN A 28 -12.98 -16.01 16.11
CA ASN A 28 -11.52 -16.07 16.07
C ASN A 28 -11.01 -16.50 14.68
N TRP A 29 -11.62 -17.52 14.09
CA TRP A 29 -11.29 -17.96 12.72
C TRP A 29 -11.51 -16.85 11.69
N PHE A 30 -12.65 -16.14 11.75
CA PHE A 30 -12.92 -14.99 10.89
C PHE A 30 -11.93 -13.84 11.12
N ALA A 31 -11.55 -13.59 12.37
CA ALA A 31 -10.56 -12.57 12.71
C ALA A 31 -9.19 -12.89 12.12
N SER A 32 -8.71 -14.14 12.28
CA SER A 32 -7.47 -14.62 11.69
C SER A 32 -7.49 -14.56 10.16
N TYR A 33 -8.61 -14.91 9.51
CA TYR A 33 -8.74 -14.76 8.06
C TYR A 33 -8.66 -13.29 7.62
N SER A 34 -9.35 -12.40 8.34
CA SER A 34 -9.40 -10.98 8.02
C SER A 34 -8.05 -10.27 8.26
N ILE A 35 -7.26 -10.70 9.26
CA ILE A 35 -5.93 -10.11 9.49
C ILE A 35 -4.97 -10.40 8.34
N GLY A 36 -5.09 -11.58 7.70
CA GLY A 36 -4.32 -11.91 6.49
C GLY A 36 -4.66 -10.99 5.33
N ARG A 37 -5.95 -10.65 5.13
CA ARG A 37 -6.36 -9.70 4.09
C ARG A 37 -5.83 -8.29 4.33
N VAL A 38 -5.90 -7.82 5.58
CA VAL A 38 -5.34 -6.52 5.97
C VAL A 38 -3.83 -6.50 5.71
N SER A 39 -3.11 -7.57 6.06
CA SER A 39 -1.68 -7.69 5.80
C SER A 39 -1.37 -7.60 4.29
N ASN A 40 -2.13 -8.29 3.44
CA ASN A 40 -1.94 -8.22 1.99
C ASN A 40 -2.20 -6.81 1.44
N GLN A 41 -3.24 -6.13 1.90
CA GLN A 41 -3.51 -4.75 1.46
C GLN A 41 -2.41 -3.77 1.87
N PHE A 42 -1.83 -3.92 3.07
CA PHE A 42 -0.66 -3.12 3.44
C PHE A 42 0.56 -3.46 2.58
N SER A 43 0.74 -4.74 2.23
CA SER A 43 1.77 -5.17 1.29
C SER A 43 1.58 -4.52 -0.09
N GLU A 44 0.35 -4.47 -0.61
CA GLU A 44 0.01 -3.79 -1.87
C GLU A 44 0.26 -2.28 -1.80
N VAL A 45 -0.13 -1.61 -0.71
CA VAL A 45 0.20 -0.17 -0.49
C VAL A 45 1.70 0.07 -0.57
N TYR A 46 2.51 -0.82 0.03
CA TYR A 46 3.96 -0.67 0.02
C TYR A 46 4.56 -1.02 -1.34
N HIS A 47 4.38 -2.24 -1.82
CA HIS A 47 5.04 -2.77 -3.00
C HIS A 47 4.47 -2.24 -4.32
N ASP A 48 3.15 -2.04 -4.40
CA ASP A 48 2.50 -1.69 -5.66
C ASP A 48 2.27 -0.18 -5.80
N ARG A 49 2.35 0.59 -4.71
CA ARG A 49 2.06 2.04 -4.74
C ARG A 49 3.20 2.90 -4.24
N LEU A 50 3.73 2.63 -3.04
CA LEU A 50 4.81 3.44 -2.49
C LEU A 50 6.13 3.25 -3.26
N VAL A 51 6.56 2.01 -3.46
CA VAL A 51 7.82 1.73 -4.18
C VAL A 51 7.81 2.29 -5.61
N PRO A 52 6.76 2.09 -6.42
CA PRO A 52 6.65 2.74 -7.73
C PRO A 52 6.66 4.28 -7.67
N SER A 53 6.06 4.89 -6.65
CA SER A 53 6.12 6.36 -6.48
C SER A 53 7.55 6.87 -6.27
N LEU A 54 8.38 6.11 -5.57
CA LEU A 54 9.80 6.43 -5.39
C LEU A 54 10.54 6.33 -6.72
N VAL A 55 10.28 5.28 -7.50
CA VAL A 55 10.87 5.12 -8.85
C VAL A 55 10.52 6.31 -9.76
N ILE A 56 9.25 6.75 -9.77
CA ILE A 56 8.84 7.90 -10.58
C ILE A 56 9.49 9.20 -10.08
N SER A 57 9.65 9.34 -8.76
CA SER A 57 10.38 10.47 -8.17
C SER A 57 11.86 10.50 -8.58
N ASP A 58 12.54 9.34 -8.59
CA ASP A 58 13.93 9.22 -9.05
C ASP A 58 14.08 9.58 -10.53
N VAL A 59 13.12 9.17 -11.37
CA VAL A 59 13.07 9.55 -12.78
C VAL A 59 12.95 11.07 -12.93
N MET A 60 12.08 11.70 -12.14
CA MET A 60 11.90 13.15 -12.16
C MET A 60 13.18 13.87 -11.71
N GLU A 61 13.80 13.43 -10.60
CA GLU A 61 15.06 14.00 -10.10
C GLU A 61 16.15 13.94 -11.17
N ARG A 62 16.38 12.76 -11.77
CA ARG A 62 17.39 12.59 -12.83
C ARG A 62 17.09 13.43 -14.08
N SER A 63 15.81 13.61 -14.41
CA SER A 63 15.41 14.48 -15.52
C SER A 63 15.76 15.95 -15.24
N TYR A 64 15.58 16.42 -14.00
CA TYR A 64 16.05 17.74 -13.57
C TYR A 64 17.57 17.85 -13.54
N GLN A 65 18.27 16.81 -13.06
CA GLN A 65 19.73 16.77 -13.09
C GLN A 65 20.25 16.91 -14.52
N ASN A 66 19.69 16.15 -15.49
CA ASN A 66 20.05 16.31 -16.90
C ASN A 66 19.83 17.72 -17.41
N ARG A 67 18.72 18.37 -17.03
CA ARG A 67 18.45 19.75 -17.40
C ARG A 67 19.54 20.71 -16.90
N LEU A 68 19.95 20.58 -15.63
CA LEU A 68 21.00 21.41 -15.04
C LEU A 68 22.37 21.11 -15.68
N THR A 69 22.70 19.83 -15.86
CA THR A 69 23.95 19.40 -16.51
C THR A 69 24.05 19.89 -17.95
N LEU A 70 22.94 19.98 -18.68
CA LEU A 70 22.92 20.57 -20.02
C LEU A 70 23.23 22.07 -20.00
N GLU A 71 22.71 22.80 -19.02
CA GLU A 71 23.01 24.22 -18.84
C GLU A 71 24.50 24.42 -18.52
N ASP A 72 25.05 23.63 -17.59
CA ASP A 72 26.49 23.62 -17.30
C ASP A 72 27.32 23.29 -18.55
N HIS A 73 26.88 22.33 -19.37
CA HIS A 73 27.55 21.97 -20.61
C HIS A 73 27.59 23.14 -21.60
N ILE A 74 26.49 23.89 -21.74
CA ILE A 74 26.43 25.10 -22.58
C ILE A 74 27.40 26.19 -22.08
N LEU A 75 27.45 26.39 -20.77
CA LEU A 75 28.25 27.46 -20.15
C LEU A 75 29.75 27.12 -20.11
N SER A 76 30.11 25.86 -19.92
CA SER A 76 31.50 25.39 -19.81
C SER A 76 32.33 25.72 -21.04
N SER A 77 33.62 26.00 -20.83
CA SER A 77 34.56 26.43 -21.87
C SER A 77 35.74 25.47 -22.08
N ALA A 78 35.91 24.49 -21.18
CA ALA A 78 36.94 23.46 -21.30
C ALA A 78 36.38 22.19 -21.96
N ALA A 79 37.07 21.68 -22.98
CA ALA A 79 36.65 20.47 -23.69
C ALA A 79 36.56 19.22 -22.78
N SER A 80 37.44 19.10 -21.77
CA SER A 80 37.37 18.01 -20.79
C SER A 80 36.13 18.08 -19.90
N GLU A 81 35.58 19.28 -19.70
CA GLU A 81 34.35 19.50 -18.94
C GLU A 81 33.13 19.08 -19.78
N HIS A 82 33.09 19.43 -21.07
CA HIS A 82 32.07 18.96 -22.02
C HIS A 82 31.93 17.44 -22.03
N ASP A 83 33.03 16.71 -22.19
CA ASP A 83 33.00 15.24 -22.23
C ASP A 83 32.42 14.64 -20.95
N SER A 84 32.80 15.18 -19.79
CA SER A 84 32.32 14.69 -18.49
C SER A 84 30.83 14.95 -18.28
N LEU A 85 30.35 16.14 -18.66
CA LEU A 85 28.94 16.54 -18.54
C LEU A 85 28.07 15.75 -19.55
N HIS A 86 28.56 15.53 -20.77
CA HIS A 86 27.89 14.71 -21.77
C HIS A 86 27.73 13.25 -21.28
N GLN A 87 28.78 12.69 -20.68
CA GLN A 87 28.74 11.35 -20.10
C GLN A 87 27.72 11.27 -18.95
N LEU A 88 27.62 12.29 -18.11
CA LEU A 88 26.65 12.34 -17.01
C LEU A 88 25.20 12.36 -17.55
N VAL A 89 24.90 13.19 -18.55
CA VAL A 89 23.57 13.21 -19.20
C VAL A 89 23.24 11.83 -19.76
N THR A 90 24.19 11.22 -20.47
CA THR A 90 24.01 9.89 -21.07
C THR A 90 23.76 8.79 -20.01
N ALA A 91 24.50 8.83 -18.90
CA ALA A 91 24.35 7.87 -17.82
C ALA A 91 22.98 8.00 -17.14
N ASN A 92 22.56 9.21 -16.84
CA ASN A 92 21.24 9.48 -16.28
C ASN A 92 20.11 9.09 -17.24
N THR A 93 20.23 9.35 -18.55
CA THR A 93 19.23 8.93 -19.54
C THR A 93 19.05 7.42 -19.54
N LYS A 94 20.15 6.64 -19.51
CA LYS A 94 20.08 5.17 -19.42
C LYS A 94 19.45 4.68 -18.12
N GLU A 95 19.75 5.35 -17.01
CA GLU A 95 19.18 4.99 -15.72
C GLU A 95 17.68 5.29 -15.67
N ILE A 96 17.25 6.42 -16.23
CA ILE A 96 15.83 6.74 -16.40
C ILE A 96 15.13 5.65 -17.22
N GLU A 97 15.70 5.22 -18.35
CA GLU A 97 15.14 4.11 -19.14
C GLU A 97 15.05 2.82 -18.33
N SER A 98 16.07 2.49 -17.55
CA SER A 98 16.09 1.31 -16.66
C SER A 98 14.96 1.38 -15.62
N LEU A 99 14.83 2.50 -14.92
CA LEU A 99 13.80 2.73 -13.90
C LEU A 99 12.39 2.64 -14.50
N ILE A 100 12.18 3.24 -15.67
CA ILE A 100 10.90 3.20 -16.36
C ILE A 100 10.57 1.80 -16.87
N ASN A 101 11.56 1.04 -17.33
CA ASN A 101 11.36 -0.36 -17.70
C ASN A 101 11.05 -1.24 -16.49
N GLN A 102 11.61 -0.95 -15.32
CA GLN A 102 11.23 -1.62 -14.07
C GLN A 102 9.79 -1.30 -13.69
N PHE A 103 9.41 -0.01 -13.73
CA PHE A 103 8.04 0.42 -13.48
C PHE A 103 7.03 -0.23 -14.44
N ALA A 104 7.37 -0.30 -15.73
CA ALA A 104 6.53 -0.91 -16.77
C ALA A 104 6.26 -2.42 -16.57
N ARG A 105 7.09 -3.11 -15.78
CA ARG A 105 6.94 -4.54 -15.46
C ARG A 105 6.07 -4.80 -14.23
N THR A 106 5.66 -3.75 -13.53
CA THR A 106 4.75 -3.85 -12.40
C THR A 106 3.31 -4.02 -12.86
N TYR A 107 2.38 -4.25 -11.93
CA TYR A 107 0.96 -4.26 -12.24
C TYR A 107 0.45 -2.84 -12.44
N LEU A 108 0.17 -2.50 -13.71
CA LEU A 108 -0.36 -1.21 -14.10
C LEU A 108 -1.88 -1.28 -14.31
N ILE A 109 -2.61 -0.29 -13.78
CA ILE A 109 -3.99 -0.05 -14.18
C ILE A 109 -4.03 0.63 -15.55
N GLU A 110 -5.22 0.69 -16.17
CA GLU A 110 -5.41 1.28 -17.51
C GLU A 110 -4.90 2.73 -17.59
N ARG A 111 -5.27 3.57 -16.60
CA ARG A 111 -4.82 4.98 -16.53
C ARG A 111 -3.30 5.10 -16.43
N GLU A 112 -2.64 4.21 -15.70
CA GLU A 112 -1.17 4.19 -15.57
C GLU A 112 -0.52 3.76 -16.88
N SER A 113 -1.09 2.78 -17.58
CA SER A 113 -0.57 2.32 -18.87
C SER A 113 -0.61 3.44 -19.92
N VAL A 114 -1.70 4.21 -19.95
CA VAL A 114 -1.85 5.38 -20.84
C VAL A 114 -0.87 6.50 -20.46
N GLY A 115 -0.74 6.81 -19.16
CA GLY A 115 0.22 7.79 -18.66
C GLY A 115 1.67 7.41 -18.98
N LEU A 116 2.03 6.14 -18.80
CA LEU A 116 3.36 5.61 -19.10
C LEU A 116 3.69 5.67 -20.59
N ALA A 117 2.76 5.28 -21.46
CA ALA A 117 2.95 5.38 -22.91
C ALA A 117 3.16 6.84 -23.35
N THR A 118 2.42 7.77 -22.74
CA THR A 118 2.56 9.20 -22.99
C THR A 118 3.92 9.70 -22.53
N TYR A 119 4.34 9.35 -21.30
CA TYR A 119 5.66 9.64 -20.78
C TYR A 119 6.77 9.14 -21.71
N GLN A 120 6.73 7.88 -22.15
CA GLN A 120 7.77 7.30 -23.02
C GLN A 120 7.92 8.07 -24.34
N LYS A 121 6.80 8.52 -24.92
CA LYS A 121 6.79 9.36 -26.12
C LYS A 121 7.43 10.72 -25.87
N GLU A 122 7.06 11.40 -24.78
CA GLU A 122 7.63 12.72 -24.46
C GLU A 122 9.10 12.62 -24.03
N PHE A 123 9.50 11.53 -23.37
CA PHE A 123 10.89 11.25 -23.03
C PHE A 123 11.76 11.10 -24.28
N ALA A 124 11.33 10.34 -25.27
CA ALA A 124 12.06 10.19 -26.53
C ALA A 124 12.25 11.54 -27.25
N LYS A 125 11.23 12.42 -27.22
CA LYS A 125 11.34 13.77 -27.77
C LYS A 125 12.34 14.63 -26.99
N LEU A 126 12.27 14.59 -25.65
CA LEU A 126 13.22 15.32 -24.80
C LEU A 126 14.65 14.88 -25.11
N VAL A 127 14.94 13.57 -25.11
CA VAL A 127 16.28 13.04 -25.41
C VAL A 127 16.77 13.53 -26.77
N ALA A 128 15.93 13.48 -27.82
CA ALA A 128 16.31 13.97 -29.15
C ALA A 128 16.69 15.46 -29.17
N VAL A 129 16.01 16.29 -28.36
CA VAL A 129 16.34 17.71 -28.22
C VAL A 129 17.62 17.90 -27.39
N GLN A 130 17.79 17.13 -26.31
CA GLN A 130 19.00 17.17 -25.48
C GLN A 130 20.25 16.80 -26.29
N ASP A 131 20.17 15.77 -27.13
CA ASP A 131 21.27 15.37 -28.02
C ASP A 131 21.65 16.48 -29.02
N ARG A 132 20.66 17.19 -29.56
CA ARG A 132 20.89 18.35 -30.44
C ARG A 132 21.58 19.50 -29.69
N ILE A 133 21.16 19.78 -28.45
CA ILE A 133 21.77 20.80 -27.59
C ILE A 133 23.24 20.44 -27.30
N LEU A 134 23.50 19.20 -26.88
CA LEU A 134 24.86 18.71 -26.60
C LEU A 134 25.76 18.82 -27.84
N LYS A 135 25.24 18.46 -29.01
CA LYS A 135 25.98 18.55 -30.28
C LYS A 135 26.33 20.01 -30.65
N LEU A 136 25.36 20.93 -30.54
CA LEU A 136 25.60 22.36 -30.82
C LEU A 136 26.62 22.95 -29.84
N SER A 137 26.45 22.64 -28.55
CA SER A 137 27.35 23.11 -27.49
C SER A 137 28.79 22.59 -27.69
N SER A 138 28.95 21.30 -28.01
CA SER A 138 30.27 20.70 -28.29
C SER A 138 30.92 21.26 -29.55
N ALA A 139 30.13 21.69 -30.54
CA ALA A 139 30.62 22.35 -31.75
C ALA A 139 31.00 23.83 -31.53
N GLY A 140 30.85 24.36 -30.31
CA GLY A 140 31.12 25.76 -29.99
C GLY A 140 29.99 26.73 -30.36
N ALA A 141 28.87 26.24 -30.91
CA ALA A 141 27.70 27.04 -31.27
C ALA A 141 26.83 27.34 -30.02
N LYS A 142 27.42 28.05 -29.05
CA LYS A 142 26.83 28.26 -27.71
C LYS A 142 25.50 29.01 -27.73
N GLU A 143 25.39 30.07 -28.53
CA GLU A 143 24.16 30.88 -28.63
C GLU A 143 22.99 30.06 -29.20
N GLU A 144 23.26 29.24 -30.23
CA GLU A 144 22.27 28.33 -30.81
C GLU A 144 21.85 27.25 -29.82
N ALA A 145 22.82 26.67 -29.08
CA ALA A 145 22.54 25.67 -28.04
C ALA A 145 21.70 26.26 -26.90
N GLU A 146 22.02 27.48 -26.45
CA GLU A 146 21.26 28.18 -25.41
C GLU A 146 19.84 28.50 -25.87
N ASN A 147 19.68 29.02 -27.09
CA ASN A 147 18.36 29.29 -27.64
C ASN A 147 17.50 28.02 -27.74
N LEU A 148 18.09 26.90 -28.21
CA LEU A 148 17.41 25.61 -28.28
C LEU A 148 17.03 25.08 -26.88
N TYR A 149 17.92 25.22 -25.89
CA TYR A 149 17.66 24.86 -24.49
C TYR A 149 16.49 25.64 -23.88
N ARG A 150 16.45 26.97 -24.11
CA ARG A 150 15.40 27.85 -23.57
C ARG A 150 14.06 27.70 -24.28
N THR A 151 14.05 27.23 -25.52
CA THR A 151 12.82 27.08 -26.34
C THR A 151 12.35 25.63 -26.39
N GLU A 152 12.79 24.86 -27.39
CA GLU A 152 12.36 23.48 -27.64
C GLU A 152 12.69 22.58 -26.44
N GLY A 153 13.88 22.73 -25.84
CA GLY A 153 14.30 21.95 -24.68
C GLY A 153 13.45 22.22 -23.43
N HIS A 154 13.06 23.48 -23.20
CA HIS A 154 12.16 23.83 -22.12
C HIS A 154 10.76 23.27 -22.33
N GLN A 155 10.20 23.41 -23.53
CA GLN A 155 8.87 22.87 -23.86
C GLN A 155 8.83 21.34 -23.77
N ALA A 156 9.83 20.64 -24.33
CA ALA A 156 9.92 19.19 -24.22
C ALA A 156 10.02 18.72 -22.76
N PHE A 157 10.74 19.47 -21.92
CA PHE A 157 10.83 19.17 -20.49
C PHE A 157 9.49 19.35 -19.77
N LEU A 158 8.75 20.43 -20.04
CA LEU A 158 7.42 20.62 -19.45
C LEU A 158 6.43 19.53 -19.86
N HIS A 159 6.44 19.13 -21.14
CA HIS A 159 5.59 18.03 -21.62
C HIS A 159 5.96 16.67 -21.01
N LEU A 160 7.22 16.46 -20.61
CA LEU A 160 7.63 15.27 -19.86
C LEU A 160 7.03 15.24 -18.44
N LEU A 161 6.98 16.39 -17.76
CA LEU A 161 6.58 16.48 -16.36
C LEU A 161 5.08 16.17 -16.15
N GLU A 162 4.23 16.56 -17.09
CA GLU A 162 2.78 16.34 -16.99
C GLU A 162 2.40 14.86 -16.77
N PRO A 163 2.80 13.91 -17.63
CA PRO A 163 2.48 12.49 -17.40
C PRO A 163 3.17 11.92 -16.15
N LEU A 164 4.36 12.40 -15.75
CA LEU A 164 5.00 11.97 -14.49
C LEU A 164 4.19 12.39 -13.26
N HIS A 165 3.70 13.63 -13.22
CA HIS A 165 2.87 14.11 -12.12
C HIS A 165 1.55 13.35 -12.03
N GLU A 166 0.91 13.08 -13.17
CA GLU A 166 -0.33 12.28 -13.20
C GLU A 166 -0.08 10.84 -12.73
N LEU A 167 1.04 10.23 -13.10
CA LEU A 167 1.42 8.90 -12.60
C LEU A 167 1.64 8.90 -11.08
N ILE A 168 2.35 9.89 -10.51
CA ILE A 168 2.54 10.02 -9.05
C ILE A 168 1.19 10.21 -8.34
N LYS A 169 0.34 11.08 -8.88
CA LYS A 169 -0.99 11.33 -8.32
C LYS A 169 -1.85 10.07 -8.30
N LEU A 170 -1.82 9.29 -9.38
CA LEU A 170 -2.49 7.98 -9.46
C LEU A 170 -2.01 7.01 -8.37
N GLN A 171 -0.69 6.94 -8.11
CA GLN A 171 -0.18 6.11 -7.01
C GLN A 171 -0.76 6.54 -5.66
N GLY A 172 -0.88 7.86 -5.42
CA GLY A 172 -1.48 8.41 -4.22
C GLY A 172 -2.97 8.08 -4.09
N GLU A 173 -3.75 8.25 -5.17
CA GLU A 173 -5.19 7.94 -5.22
C GLU A 173 -5.44 6.45 -4.90
N VAL A 174 -4.79 5.54 -5.62
CA VAL A 174 -4.95 4.10 -5.44
C VAL A 174 -4.43 3.64 -4.07
N GLY A 175 -3.29 4.18 -3.62
CA GLY A 175 -2.74 3.89 -2.30
C GLY A 175 -3.68 4.31 -1.17
N GLN A 176 -4.35 5.45 -1.32
CA GLN A 176 -5.35 5.92 -0.35
C GLN A 176 -6.58 5.00 -0.30
N GLU A 177 -7.05 4.51 -1.45
CA GLU A 177 -8.17 3.56 -1.50
C GLU A 177 -7.84 2.24 -0.79
N LEU A 178 -6.66 1.69 -1.04
CA LEU A 178 -6.16 0.48 -0.37
C LEU A 178 -6.05 0.68 1.14
N TYR A 179 -5.47 1.81 1.58
CA TYR A 179 -5.37 2.16 3.00
C TYR A 179 -6.75 2.28 3.66
N GLN A 180 -7.70 2.98 3.05
CA GLN A 180 -9.05 3.12 3.58
C GLN A 180 -9.77 1.75 3.66
N SER A 181 -9.53 0.87 2.69
CA SER A 181 -10.05 -0.50 2.72
C SER A 181 -9.49 -1.33 3.87
N ALA A 182 -8.19 -1.22 4.13
CA ALA A 182 -7.52 -1.87 5.25
C ALA A 182 -8.00 -1.30 6.60
N ASP A 183 -8.10 0.02 6.73
CA ASP A 183 -8.58 0.68 7.95
C ASP A 183 -10.03 0.29 8.30
N ARG A 184 -10.91 0.22 7.30
CA ARG A 184 -12.29 -0.29 7.50
C ARG A 184 -12.29 -1.73 8.04
N GLN A 185 -11.45 -2.60 7.49
CA GLN A 185 -11.33 -3.99 7.98
C GLN A 185 -10.77 -4.06 9.40
N VAL A 186 -9.77 -3.24 9.74
CA VAL A 186 -9.24 -3.14 11.11
C VAL A 186 -10.34 -2.68 12.09
N LYS A 187 -11.15 -1.71 11.71
CA LYS A 187 -12.29 -1.25 12.53
C LYS A 187 -13.30 -2.38 12.77
N THR A 188 -13.65 -3.16 11.74
CA THR A 188 -14.51 -4.34 11.88
C THR A 188 -13.90 -5.39 12.81
N LEU A 189 -12.59 -5.66 12.69
CA LEU A 189 -11.87 -6.58 13.56
C LEU A 189 -11.88 -6.13 15.02
N LYS A 190 -11.73 -4.83 15.29
CA LYS A 190 -11.81 -4.27 16.65
C LYS A 190 -13.19 -4.48 17.27
N ILE A 191 -14.26 -4.22 16.51
CA ILE A 191 -15.64 -4.44 16.97
C ILE A 191 -15.84 -5.93 17.32
N LEU A 192 -15.41 -6.83 16.44
CA LEU A 192 -15.51 -8.26 16.66
C LEU A 192 -14.72 -8.70 17.90
N SER A 193 -13.51 -8.17 18.09
CA SER A 193 -12.68 -8.44 19.26
C SER A 193 -13.37 -8.04 20.57
N TYR A 194 -13.96 -6.84 20.63
CA TYR A 194 -14.71 -6.41 21.80
C TYR A 194 -15.94 -7.28 22.09
N LEU A 195 -16.65 -7.75 21.05
CA LEU A 195 -17.75 -8.71 21.24
C LEU A 195 -17.25 -10.03 21.82
N VAL A 196 -16.14 -10.59 21.30
CA VAL A 196 -15.56 -11.83 21.81
C VAL A 196 -15.10 -11.70 23.26
N ILE A 197 -14.45 -10.58 23.62
CA ILE A 197 -14.05 -10.29 25.00
C ILE A 197 -15.29 -10.22 25.90
N GLY A 198 -16.33 -9.47 25.49
CA GLY A 198 -17.59 -9.37 26.23
C GLY A 198 -18.27 -10.73 26.45
N MET A 199 -18.37 -11.55 25.40
CA MET A 199 -18.92 -12.90 25.47
C MET A 199 -18.09 -13.81 26.39
N SER A 200 -16.76 -13.68 26.37
CA SER A 200 -15.87 -14.46 27.23
C SER A 200 -16.05 -14.10 28.71
N VAL A 201 -16.16 -12.81 29.03
CA VAL A 201 -16.46 -12.34 30.39
C VAL A 201 -17.84 -12.83 30.84
N PHE A 202 -18.85 -12.74 29.96
CA PHE A 202 -20.19 -13.23 30.25
C PHE A 202 -20.20 -14.73 30.57
N ILE A 203 -19.51 -15.56 29.77
CA ILE A 203 -19.36 -17.00 30.05
C ILE A 203 -18.69 -17.22 31.40
N ALA A 204 -17.59 -16.52 31.69
CA ALA A 204 -16.86 -16.69 32.94
C ALA A 204 -17.76 -16.42 34.17
N LEU A 205 -18.56 -15.36 34.12
CA LEU A 205 -19.54 -15.04 35.17
C LEU A 205 -20.65 -16.10 35.27
N LEU A 206 -21.17 -16.56 34.13
CA LEU A 206 -22.22 -17.59 34.08
C LEU A 206 -21.71 -18.91 34.69
N VAL A 207 -20.51 -19.35 34.33
CA VAL A 207 -19.87 -20.54 34.91
C VAL A 207 -19.62 -20.36 36.42
N ALA A 208 -19.13 -19.20 36.85
CA ALA A 208 -18.88 -18.94 38.27
C ALA A 208 -20.16 -18.99 39.13
N THR A 209 -21.27 -18.43 38.63
CA THR A 209 -22.57 -18.45 39.34
C THR A 209 -23.16 -19.86 39.41
N LEU A 210 -23.06 -20.65 38.32
CA LEU A 210 -23.50 -22.04 38.32
C LEU A 210 -22.72 -22.91 39.30
N LEU A 211 -21.39 -22.79 39.33
CA LEU A 211 -20.54 -23.53 40.27
C LEU A 211 -20.90 -23.23 41.73
N GLN A 212 -21.21 -21.96 42.05
CA GLN A 212 -21.68 -21.57 43.38
C GLN A 212 -23.05 -22.16 43.73
N ALA A 213 -24.00 -22.16 42.78
CA ALA A 213 -25.32 -22.74 42.99
C ALA A 213 -25.25 -24.26 43.24
N THR A 214 -24.42 -24.99 42.49
CA THR A 214 -24.22 -26.44 42.68
C THR A 214 -23.58 -26.77 44.04
N ARG A 215 -22.59 -25.98 44.48
CA ARG A 215 -21.98 -26.15 45.81
C ARG A 215 -22.99 -25.99 46.95
N LYS A 216 -23.91 -25.02 46.86
CA LYS A 216 -24.96 -24.82 47.87
C LYS A 216 -25.93 -26.00 47.97
N LEU A 217 -26.28 -26.62 46.84
CA LEU A 217 -27.18 -27.78 46.81
C LEU A 217 -26.55 -29.04 47.43
N ASN A 218 -25.26 -29.28 47.19
CA ASN A 218 -24.54 -30.43 47.77
C ASN A 218 -24.24 -30.30 49.28
N ASN A 219 -24.37 -29.10 49.87
CA ASN A 219 -24.12 -28.86 51.30
C ASN A 219 -25.38 -28.96 52.18
N ILE A 220 -26.54 -29.31 51.63
CA ILE A 220 -27.74 -29.56 52.43
C ILE A 220 -27.64 -30.97 53.02
N LYS A 221 -27.30 -31.08 54.31
CA LYS A 221 -27.30 -32.36 55.04
C LYS A 221 -28.72 -32.95 55.02
N PRO A 222 -28.91 -34.26 54.79
CA PRO A 222 -30.22 -34.88 54.91
C PRO A 222 -30.72 -34.69 56.35
N GLN A 223 -31.86 -34.02 56.53
CA GLN A 223 -32.54 -33.99 57.83
C GLN A 223 -33.07 -35.40 58.08
N ASN A 224 -32.45 -36.10 59.04
CA ASN A 224 -33.01 -37.32 59.60
C ASN A 224 -34.32 -36.96 60.31
N PHE A 225 -35.46 -37.20 59.66
CA PHE A 225 -36.74 -37.25 60.35
C PHE A 225 -36.81 -38.57 61.10
N GLY A 226 -36.38 -38.55 62.37
CA GLY A 226 -36.67 -39.63 63.31
C GLY A 226 -38.16 -39.60 63.62
N LEU A 227 -38.93 -40.45 62.92
CA LEU A 227 -40.30 -40.76 63.30
C LEU A 227 -40.23 -41.91 64.31
N ASN A 228 -40.60 -41.61 65.56
CA ASN A 228 -40.96 -42.62 66.57
C ASN A 228 -42.29 -43.30 66.19
#